data_AF-A0A418ML14-F1
#
_entry.id   AF-A0A418ML14-F1
#
_cell.length_a   1.000
_cell.length_b   1.000
_cell.length_c   1.000
_cell.angle_alpha   90.00
_cell.angle_beta   90.00
_cell.angle_gamma   90.00
#
_symmetry.space_group_name_H-M   'P 1'
#
loop_
_entity.id
_entity.type
_entity.pdbx_description
1 polymer ?
#
loop_
_entity_poly.entity_id
_entity_poly.type
_entity_poly.pdbx_seq_one_letter_code
_entity_poly.pdbx_strand_id
1 'polypeptide(L)'
;MIFLRLNSNEHVQELSDAVRVSFILGPDVLKVPYPGSADVADVLKEWITFFQILMVLLGGSTSGTTQQTQLLDDVQQAIEVGARAIAIGKNVWQRPIE
;
A
#
# COMPACT_ATOMS: atom_id res chain seq x y z
N MET A 1 -10.54 10.27 1.86
CA MET A 1 -9.78 9.04 2.19
C MET A 1 -10.74 8.10 2.90
N ILE A 2 -11.18 7.04 2.23
CA ILE A 2 -12.09 6.04 2.80
C ILE A 2 -11.21 4.93 3.38
N PHE A 3 -11.33 4.66 4.68
CA PHE A 3 -10.65 3.54 5.32
C PHE A 3 -11.58 2.33 5.29
N LEU A 4 -11.33 1.38 4.38
CA LEU A 4 -12.02 0.10 4.36
C LEU A 4 -11.19 -0.92 5.15
N ARG A 5 -11.83 -1.58 6.12
CA ARG A 5 -11.26 -2.73 6.84
C ARG A 5 -11.98 -3.96 6.29
N LEU A 6 -11.26 -4.80 5.55
CA LEU A 6 -11.82 -5.87 4.72
C LEU A 6 -11.23 -7.23 5.14
N ASN A 7 -12.02 -8.30 4.99
CA ASN A 7 -11.69 -9.66 5.42
C ASN A 7 -11.06 -10.51 4.28
N SER A 8 -10.34 -11.58 4.65
CA SER A 8 -9.32 -12.27 3.83
C SER A 8 -9.87 -13.22 2.74
N ASN A 9 -10.06 -12.69 1.53
CA ASN A 9 -9.80 -13.27 0.19
C ASN A 9 -10.39 -12.34 -0.90
N GLU A 10 -11.45 -11.59 -0.58
CA GLU A 10 -12.07 -10.58 -1.44
C GLU A 10 -11.27 -9.26 -1.47
N HIS A 11 -10.29 -9.13 -0.58
CA HIS A 11 -9.54 -7.89 -0.32
C HIS A 11 -8.85 -7.29 -1.55
N VAL A 12 -8.17 -8.11 -2.36
CA VAL A 12 -7.38 -7.63 -3.51
C VAL A 12 -8.29 -7.10 -4.62
N GLN A 13 -9.41 -7.78 -4.86
CA GLN A 13 -10.38 -7.36 -5.87
C GLN A 13 -11.07 -6.06 -5.46
N GLU A 14 -11.52 -5.96 -4.21
CA GLU A 14 -12.13 -4.75 -3.66
C GLU A 14 -11.18 -3.55 -3.73
N LEU A 15 -9.90 -3.76 -3.39
CA LEU A 15 -8.88 -2.74 -3.53
C LEU A 15 -8.67 -2.34 -5.00
N SER A 16 -8.60 -3.30 -5.90
CA SER A 16 -8.42 -3.03 -7.34
C SER A 16 -9.60 -2.23 -7.91
N ASP A 17 -10.82 -2.57 -7.52
CA ASP A 17 -12.02 -1.84 -7.95
C ASP A 17 -12.05 -0.42 -7.33
N ALA A 18 -11.65 -0.26 -6.07
CA ALA A 18 -11.52 1.05 -5.44
C ALA A 18 -10.44 1.92 -6.13
N VAL A 19 -9.31 1.34 -6.52
CA VAL A 19 -8.24 2.02 -7.28
C VAL A 19 -8.76 2.44 -8.65
N ARG A 20 -9.47 1.55 -9.37
CA ARG A 20 -10.09 1.85 -10.68
C ARG A 20 -11.09 3.01 -10.59
N VAL A 21 -12.02 2.94 -9.64
CA VAL A 21 -13.02 4.01 -9.43
C VAL A 21 -12.32 5.32 -9.09
N SER A 22 -11.32 5.27 -8.20
CA SER A 22 -10.58 6.47 -7.81
C SER A 22 -9.83 7.09 -8.99
N PHE A 23 -9.22 6.26 -9.86
CA PHE A 23 -8.53 6.73 -11.05
C PHE A 23 -9.46 7.48 -12.02
N ILE A 24 -10.70 6.99 -12.21
CA ILE A 24 -11.70 7.64 -13.07
C ILE A 24 -12.05 9.06 -12.59
N LEU A 25 -11.95 9.32 -11.29
CA LEU A 25 -12.20 10.65 -10.73
C LEU A 25 -11.11 11.68 -11.10
N GLY A 26 -10.03 11.26 -11.74
CA GLY A 26 -8.92 12.12 -12.18
C GLY A 26 -8.04 12.69 -11.05
N PRO A 27 -7.64 11.91 -10.03
CA PRO A 27 -6.76 12.42 -8.98
C PRO A 27 -5.35 12.63 -9.53
N ASP A 28 -4.70 13.74 -9.16
CA ASP A 28 -3.27 13.94 -9.43
C ASP A 28 -2.39 12.94 -8.67
N VAL A 29 -2.84 12.56 -7.47
CA VAL A 29 -2.14 11.65 -6.57
C VAL A 29 -3.13 10.65 -5.97
N LEU A 30 -2.84 9.36 -6.10
CA LEU A 30 -3.65 8.29 -5.56
C LEU A 30 -2.93 7.60 -4.40
N LYS A 31 -3.51 7.71 -3.20
CA LYS A 31 -3.00 7.01 -2.02
C LYS A 31 -3.71 5.68 -1.85
N VAL A 32 -2.96 4.58 -1.90
CA VAL A 32 -3.50 3.21 -1.84
C VAL A 32 -2.92 2.44 -0.66
N PRO A 33 -3.69 1.53 -0.03
CA PRO A 33 -3.15 0.63 0.97
C PRO A 33 -2.21 -0.41 0.35
N TYR A 34 -1.22 -0.87 1.11
CA TYR A 34 -0.41 -2.03 0.71
C TYR A 34 -1.30 -3.29 0.70
N PRO A 35 -1.39 -4.04 -0.41
CA PRO A 35 -2.33 -5.18 -0.51
C PRO A 35 -1.99 -6.38 0.40
N GLY A 36 -0.75 -6.50 0.90
CA GLY A 36 -0.26 -7.56 1.83
C GLY A 36 -0.06 -8.99 1.27
N SER A 37 1.03 -9.69 1.68
CA SER A 37 1.44 -11.08 1.32
C SER A 37 2.04 -11.31 -0.09
N ALA A 38 2.39 -12.56 -0.44
CA ALA A 38 3.34 -12.93 -1.50
C ALA A 38 2.90 -12.58 -2.94
N ASP A 39 1.60 -12.54 -3.23
CA ASP A 39 1.06 -12.26 -4.58
C ASP A 39 0.89 -10.75 -4.88
N VAL A 40 1.37 -9.89 -3.98
CA VAL A 40 1.12 -8.43 -4.02
C VAL A 40 2.04 -7.67 -4.93
N ALA A 41 3.25 -8.19 -5.13
CA ALA A 41 4.17 -7.59 -6.08
C ALA A 41 3.52 -7.49 -7.47
N ASP A 42 2.78 -8.51 -7.88
CA ASP A 42 2.12 -8.55 -9.19
C ASP A 42 0.93 -7.58 -9.27
N VAL A 43 0.08 -7.53 -8.24
CA VAL A 43 -1.05 -6.58 -8.18
C VAL A 43 -0.57 -5.14 -8.18
N LEU A 44 0.41 -4.83 -7.33
CA LEU A 44 0.99 -3.50 -7.25
C LEU A 44 1.67 -3.11 -8.58
N LYS A 45 2.38 -4.06 -9.21
CA LYS A 45 2.98 -3.87 -10.53
C LYS A 45 1.94 -3.59 -11.60
N GLU A 46 0.82 -4.32 -11.58
CA GLU A 46 -0.31 -4.11 -12.48
C GLU A 46 -0.83 -2.67 -12.31
N TRP A 47 -1.14 -2.25 -11.09
CA TRP A 47 -1.66 -0.90 -10.83
C TRP A 47 -0.69 0.19 -11.30
N ILE A 48 0.60 0.08 -10.97
CA ILE A 48 1.63 1.04 -11.37
C ILE A 48 1.76 1.10 -12.89
N THR A 49 1.67 -0.04 -13.56
CA THR A 49 1.78 -0.14 -15.03
C THR A 49 0.55 0.43 -15.72
N PHE A 50 -0.66 0.22 -15.19
CA PHE A 50 -1.90 0.62 -15.86
C PHE A 50 -2.31 2.07 -15.60
N PHE A 51 -2.28 2.55 -14.35
CA PHE A 51 -2.92 3.83 -14.02
C PHE A 51 -2.07 5.07 -14.33
N GLN A 52 -0.75 4.93 -14.52
CA GLN A 52 0.14 6.02 -14.97
C GLN A 52 0.04 7.36 -14.19
N ILE A 53 -0.50 7.33 -12.97
CA ILE A 53 -0.58 8.47 -12.04
C ILE A 53 0.30 8.22 -10.83
N LEU A 54 0.63 9.28 -10.08
CA LEU A 54 1.44 9.13 -8.88
C LEU A 54 0.67 8.34 -7.82
N MET A 55 1.12 7.10 -7.59
CA MET A 55 0.60 6.25 -6.54
C MET A 55 1.48 6.33 -5.30
N VAL A 56 0.86 6.61 -4.14
CA VAL A 56 1.51 6.67 -2.84
C VAL A 56 1.04 5.51 -1.98
N LEU A 57 1.94 4.62 -1.60
CA LEU A 57 1.59 3.47 -0.76
C LEU A 57 1.47 3.85 0.71
N LEU A 58 0.42 3.38 1.37
CA LEU A 58 0.28 3.46 2.82
C LEU A 58 1.12 2.35 3.46
N GLY A 59 2.01 2.71 4.39
CA GLY A 59 2.73 1.73 5.21
C GLY A 59 1.75 0.81 5.96
N GLY A 60 1.99 -0.50 5.88
CA GLY A 60 1.11 -1.57 6.35
C GLY A 60 0.79 -1.59 7.85
N SER A 61 -0.11 -2.51 8.23
CA SER A 61 -0.68 -2.61 9.57
C SER A 61 0.36 -2.93 10.65
N THR A 62 0.36 -2.14 11.71
CA THR A 62 1.18 -2.28 12.92
C THR A 62 0.89 -3.58 13.67
N SER A 63 1.91 -4.34 14.11
CA SER A 63 1.80 -5.28 15.25
C SER A 63 3.15 -5.68 15.90
N GLY A 64 3.87 -4.75 16.55
CA GLY A 64 4.91 -5.08 17.55
C GLY A 64 6.38 -5.02 17.10
N THR A 65 7.30 -5.18 18.05
CA THR A 65 8.76 -4.96 17.90
C THR A 65 9.43 -5.88 16.88
N THR A 66 8.90 -7.09 16.67
CA THR A 66 9.41 -8.08 15.69
C THR A 66 9.12 -7.68 14.23
N GLN A 67 8.40 -6.58 13.98
CA GLN A 67 7.88 -6.22 12.64
C GLN A 67 8.45 -4.91 12.07
N GLN A 68 9.45 -4.31 12.70
CA GLN A 68 10.13 -3.16 12.09
C GLN A 68 10.89 -3.57 10.82
N THR A 69 11.50 -4.76 10.82
CA THR A 69 12.11 -5.35 9.62
C THR A 69 11.06 -5.60 8.55
N GLN A 70 9.88 -6.12 8.91
CA GLN A 70 8.79 -6.35 7.95
C GLN A 70 8.34 -5.05 7.27
N LEU A 71 8.28 -3.92 7.98
CA LEU A 71 7.97 -2.63 7.36
C LEU A 71 9.02 -2.24 6.32
N LEU A 72 10.30 -2.46 6.62
CA LEU A 72 11.39 -2.17 5.69
C LEU A 72 11.35 -3.12 4.49
N ASP A 73 11.03 -4.38 4.70
CA ASP A 73 10.88 -5.39 3.65
C ASP A 73 9.69 -5.05 2.72
N ASP A 74 8.57 -4.58 3.28
CA ASP A 74 7.41 -4.12 2.50
C ASP A 74 7.77 -2.87 1.68
N VAL A 75 8.54 -1.94 2.27
CA VAL A 75 9.06 -0.75 1.58
C VAL A 75 10.01 -1.15 0.45
N GLN A 76 10.93 -2.08 0.70
CA GLN A 76 11.88 -2.56 -0.29
C GLN A 76 11.14 -3.22 -1.47
N GLN A 77 10.21 -4.13 -1.19
CA GLN A 77 9.40 -4.78 -2.23
C GLN A 77 8.60 -3.76 -3.04
N ALA A 78 7.99 -2.76 -2.39
CA ALA A 78 7.28 -1.70 -3.08
C ALA A 78 8.20 -0.93 -4.06
N ILE A 79 9.42 -0.61 -3.65
CA ILE A 79 10.41 0.08 -4.49
C ILE A 79 10.82 -0.82 -5.67
N GLU A 80 11.09 -2.10 -5.43
CA GLU A 80 11.47 -3.07 -6.45
C GLU A 80 10.39 -3.26 -7.53
N VAL A 81 9.12 -3.16 -7.14
CA VAL A 81 7.96 -3.22 -8.04
C VAL A 81 7.77 -1.91 -8.85
N GLY A 82 8.44 -0.83 -8.45
CA GLY A 82 8.42 0.47 -9.14
C GLY A 82 7.55 1.53 -8.48
N ALA A 83 7.18 1.36 -7.21
CA ALA A 83 6.49 2.40 -6.46
C ALA A 83 7.39 3.63 -6.31
N ARG A 84 6.83 4.82 -6.58
CA ARG A 84 7.59 6.08 -6.55
C ARG A 84 7.42 6.87 -5.25
N ALA A 85 6.48 6.48 -4.39
CA ALA A 85 6.20 7.18 -3.15
C ALA A 85 5.55 6.26 -2.10
N ILE A 86 5.90 6.49 -0.84
CA ILE A 86 5.36 5.78 0.32
C ILE A 86 5.07 6.80 1.42
N ALA A 87 3.95 6.64 2.13
CA ALA A 87 3.54 7.45 3.26
C ALA A 87 3.39 6.57 4.51
N ILE A 88 4.30 6.73 5.47
CA ILE A 88 4.33 5.99 6.74
C ILE A 88 4.09 6.95 7.90
N GLY A 89 3.10 6.63 8.75
CA GLY A 89 2.72 7.44 9.90
C GLY A 89 2.97 6.73 11.23
N LYS A 90 1.96 5.96 11.69
CA LYS A 90 1.96 5.31 13.02
C LYS A 90 3.25 4.55 13.33
N ASN A 91 3.79 3.79 12.37
CA ASN A 91 5.01 3.01 12.58
C ASN A 91 6.27 3.86 12.84
N VAL A 92 6.27 5.13 12.45
CA VAL A 92 7.37 6.08 12.74
C VAL A 92 7.12 6.81 14.06
N TRP A 93 5.92 7.37 14.22
CA TRP A 93 5.62 8.29 15.33
C TRP A 93 5.14 7.61 16.62
N GLN A 94 4.73 6.34 16.55
CA GLN A 94 4.27 5.55 17.70
C GLN A 94 5.22 4.38 18.02
N ARG A 95 6.44 4.41 17.48
CA ARG A 95 7.47 3.43 17.86
C ARG A 95 7.90 3.67 19.32
N PRO A 96 8.33 2.63 20.06
CA PRO A 96 8.94 2.82 21.36
C PRO A 96 10.11 3.81 21.28
N ILE A 97 10.26 4.66 22.28
CA ILE A 97 11.45 5.49 22.45
C ILE A 97 12.51 4.56 23.05
N GLU A 98 13.63 4.39 22.34
CA GLU A 98 14.82 3.72 22.87
C GLU A 98 15.51 4.56 23.93
#